data_AF-A0A524MFM2-F1
#
_entry.id   AF-A0A524MFM2-F1
#
_cell.length_a   1.000
_cell.length_b   1.000
_cell.length_c   1.000
_cell.angle_alpha   90.00
_cell.angle_beta   90.00
_cell.angle_gamma   90.00
#
_symmetry.space_group_name_H-M   'P 1'
#
loop_
_entity.id
_entity.type
_entity.pdbx_description
1 polymer ?
#
loop_
_entity_poly.entity_id
_entity_poly.type
_entity_poly.pdbx_seq_one_letter_code
_entity_poly.pdbx_strand_id
1 'polypeptide(L)'
;MKFPLISLAFILVFFFISSSTIATETAGSYLGISGYPSHTCPPPPSKPVDPGSLSERVEIEKYNIKVDNYNSQMRIYMDCMRDYIDAAKNDIKKIRVKITDTINEVNSQ
;
A
#
# COMPACT_ATOMS: atom_id res chain seq x y z
N MET A 1 -53.42 1.78 1.15
CA MET A 1 -52.27 2.68 0.95
C MET A 1 -51.55 2.26 -0.33
N LYS A 2 -51.64 3.07 -1.40
CA LYS A 2 -50.89 2.83 -2.65
C LYS A 2 -49.56 3.56 -2.51
N PHE A 3 -48.48 2.84 -2.21
CA PHE A 3 -47.14 3.41 -2.35
C PHE A 3 -46.94 3.76 -3.83
N PRO A 4 -46.61 5.02 -4.18
CA PRO A 4 -46.44 5.38 -5.57
C PRO A 4 -45.20 4.65 -6.10
N LEU A 5 -45.36 3.83 -7.15
CA LEU A 5 -44.26 3.15 -7.86
C LEU A 5 -43.12 4.11 -8.24
N ILE A 6 -43.44 5.40 -8.39
CA ILE A 6 -42.50 6.49 -8.69
C ILE A 6 -41.44 6.65 -7.58
N SER A 7 -41.80 6.41 -6.31
CA SER A 7 -40.86 6.54 -5.19
C SER A 7 -39.87 5.39 -5.10
N LEU A 8 -40.20 4.21 -5.65
CA LEU A 8 -39.29 3.06 -5.71
C LEU A 8 -38.27 3.22 -6.84
N ALA A 9 -38.69 3.82 -7.96
CA ALA A 9 -37.80 4.12 -9.09
C ALA A 9 -36.70 5.13 -8.71
N PHE A 10 -37.03 6.14 -7.89
CA PHE A 10 -36.04 7.13 -7.42
C PHE A 10 -34.96 6.52 -6.51
N ILE A 11 -35.32 5.52 -5.69
CA ILE A 11 -34.36 4.84 -4.80
C ILE A 11 -33.40 3.94 -5.60
N LEU A 12 -33.89 3.30 -6.66
CA LEU A 12 -33.07 2.47 -7.54
C LEU A 12 -32.04 3.28 -8.34
N VAL A 13 -32.38 4.49 -8.79
CA VAL A 13 -31.45 5.38 -9.53
C VAL A 13 -30.30 5.87 -8.62
N PHE A 14 -30.56 6.10 -7.34
CA PHE A 14 -29.53 6.52 -6.38
C PHE A 14 -28.48 5.44 -6.09
N PHE A 15 -28.78 4.15 -6.31
CA PHE A 15 -27.83 3.05 -6.08
C PHE A 15 -26.81 2.86 -7.21
N PHE A 16 -27.02 3.45 -8.39
CA PHE A 16 -26.12 3.25 -9.56
C PHE A 16 -25.00 4.29 -9.69
N ILE A 17 -24.91 5.26 -8.77
CA ILE A 17 -23.82 6.25 -8.74
C ILE A 17 -22.80 5.83 -7.67
N SER A 18 -22.39 4.57 -7.68
CA SER A 18 -21.15 4.15 -7.03
C SER A 18 -20.00 4.67 -7.88
N SER A 19 -19.52 5.87 -7.54
CA SER A 19 -18.33 6.47 -8.12
C SER A 19 -17.20 5.44 -8.15
N SER A 20 -16.79 5.05 -9.35
CA SER A 20 -15.53 4.35 -9.56
C SER A 20 -14.42 5.29 -9.13
N THR A 21 -13.92 5.13 -7.91
CA THR A 21 -12.65 5.70 -7.53
C THR A 21 -11.61 5.06 -8.43
N ILE A 22 -11.15 5.80 -9.44
CA ILE A 22 -9.87 5.52 -10.06
C ILE A 22 -8.88 5.80 -8.94
N ALA A 23 -8.49 4.74 -8.22
CA ALA A 23 -7.26 4.77 -7.44
C ALA A 23 -6.17 5.02 -8.48
N THR A 24 -5.87 6.31 -8.68
CA THR A 24 -4.58 6.66 -9.25
C THR A 24 -3.62 6.14 -8.21
N GLU A 25 -2.99 5.00 -8.52
CA GLU A 25 -1.81 4.53 -7.81
C GLU A 25 -0.78 5.63 -7.98
N THR A 26 -0.87 6.67 -7.14
CA THR A 26 0.24 7.56 -6.83
C THR A 26 1.15 6.77 -5.90
N ALA A 27 1.60 5.59 -6.35
CA ALA A 27 2.89 5.11 -5.94
C ALA A 27 3.84 6.21 -6.42
N GLY A 28 4.31 7.03 -5.48
CA GLY A 28 5.06 8.25 -5.76
C GLY A 28 6.21 7.97 -6.73
N SER A 29 6.58 8.96 -7.53
CA SER A 29 7.78 8.87 -8.36
C SER A 29 8.96 9.38 -7.56
N TYR A 30 10.05 8.61 -7.51
CA TYR A 30 11.31 9.03 -6.89
C TYR A 30 12.40 9.33 -7.92
N LEU A 31 12.03 9.44 -9.20
CA LEU A 31 12.94 9.88 -10.26
C LEU A 31 13.46 11.30 -9.99
N GLY A 32 14.68 11.38 -9.46
CA GLY A 32 15.43 12.60 -9.22
C GLY A 32 16.76 12.62 -9.99
N ILE A 33 17.51 13.72 -9.85
CA ILE A 33 18.75 13.97 -10.60
C ILE A 33 19.95 13.23 -9.98
N SER A 34 19.90 12.89 -8.69
CA SER A 34 20.98 12.28 -7.92
C SER A 34 20.86 10.75 -7.79
N GLY A 35 20.17 10.10 -8.72
CA GLY A 35 19.84 8.66 -8.65
C GLY A 35 18.54 8.38 -7.89
N TYR A 36 18.27 7.10 -7.64
CA TYR A 36 17.08 6.68 -6.90
C TYR A 36 17.32 6.85 -5.39
N PRO A 37 16.54 7.68 -4.67
CA PRO A 37 16.77 7.97 -3.26
C PRO A 37 16.52 6.73 -2.40
N SER A 38 17.21 6.62 -1.27
CA SER A 38 16.92 5.58 -0.28
C SER A 38 15.52 5.77 0.34
N HIS A 39 14.92 4.68 0.82
CA HIS A 39 13.63 4.73 1.50
C HIS A 39 13.72 5.53 2.81
N THR A 40 12.60 6.14 3.20
CA THR A 40 12.44 6.82 4.49
C THR A 40 11.67 5.99 5.53
N CYS A 41 11.47 4.70 5.25
CA CYS A 41 10.76 3.79 6.14
C CYS A 41 11.41 3.71 7.53
N PRO A 42 10.62 3.50 8.59
CA PRO A 42 11.16 3.26 9.92
C PRO A 42 12.09 2.04 9.91
N PRO A 43 13.03 1.93 10.87
CA PRO A 43 13.82 0.71 11.02
C PRO A 43 12.90 -0.48 11.37
N PRO A 44 13.30 -1.71 11.03
CA PRO A 44 12.54 -2.89 11.42
C PRO A 44 12.45 -3.00 12.95
N PRO A 45 11.29 -3.35 13.51
CA PRO A 45 11.16 -3.48 14.96
C PRO A 45 12.01 -4.65 15.48
N SER A 46 12.51 -4.51 16.70
CA SER A 46 13.25 -5.60 17.36
C SER A 46 12.31 -6.72 17.78
N LYS A 47 12.65 -7.96 17.42
CA LYS A 47 11.89 -9.14 17.81
C LYS A 47 11.91 -9.30 19.35
N PRO A 48 10.78 -9.58 20.01
CA PRO A 48 10.76 -9.90 21.43
C PRO A 48 11.65 -11.13 21.71
N VAL A 49 12.44 -11.04 22.77
CA VAL A 49 13.27 -12.16 23.24
C VAL A 49 12.35 -13.25 23.79
N ASP A 50 12.60 -14.49 23.37
CA ASP A 50 11.89 -15.66 23.88
C ASP A 50 12.20 -15.83 25.38
N PRO A 51 11.19 -15.83 26.26
CA PRO A 51 11.40 -16.02 27.69
C PRO A 51 11.77 -17.46 28.09
N GLY A 52 11.73 -18.42 27.16
CA GLY A 52 12.10 -19.82 27.39
C GLY A 52 10.97 -20.62 28.06
N SER A 53 10.55 -20.24 29.26
CA SER A 53 9.39 -20.84 29.93
C SER A 53 8.54 -19.78 30.62
N LEU A 54 7.23 -19.81 30.37
CA LEU A 54 6.26 -18.97 31.06
C LEU A 54 5.25 -19.88 31.76
N SER A 55 5.14 -19.77 33.08
CA SER A 55 4.17 -20.55 33.87
C SER A 55 3.09 -19.67 34.47
N GLU A 56 3.39 -18.39 34.70
CA GLU A 56 2.46 -17.43 35.28
C GLU A 56 1.64 -16.72 34.20
N ARG A 57 0.32 -16.70 34.38
CA ARG A 57 -0.62 -16.05 33.43
C ARG A 57 -0.23 -14.60 33.13
N VAL A 58 0.24 -13.87 34.13
CA VAL A 58 0.65 -12.46 33.99
C VAL A 58 1.89 -12.32 33.10
N GLU A 59 2.83 -13.25 33.16
CA GLU A 59 4.04 -13.21 32.32
C GLU A 59 3.70 -13.57 30.87
N ILE A 60 2.82 -14.55 30.68
CA ILE A 60 2.25 -14.90 29.36
C ILE A 60 1.57 -13.68 28.74
N GLU A 61 0.71 -13.00 29.49
CA GLU A 61 0.00 -11.81 29.02
C GLU A 61 0.97 -10.67 28.66
N LYS A 62 1.95 -10.39 29.52
CA LYS A 62 3.00 -9.38 29.23
C LYS A 62 3.80 -9.72 27.98
N TYR A 63 4.13 -10.99 27.76
CA TYR A 63 4.84 -11.41 26.56
C TYR A 63 3.98 -11.27 25.31
N ASN A 64 2.71 -11.69 25.36
CA ASN A 64 1.78 -11.55 24.24
C ASN A 64 1.60 -10.08 23.82
N ILE A 65 1.52 -9.15 24.77
CA ILE A 65 1.49 -7.70 24.47
C ILE A 65 2.73 -7.26 23.68
N LYS A 66 3.92 -7.75 24.04
CA LYS A 66 5.17 -7.43 23.31
C LYS A 66 5.13 -8.00 21.89
N VAL A 67 4.63 -9.22 21.73
CA VAL A 67 4.46 -9.87 20.42
C VAL A 67 3.48 -9.11 19.55
N ASP A 68 2.33 -8.71 20.10
CA ASP A 68 1.32 -7.94 19.37
C ASP A 68 1.86 -6.59 18.89
N ASN A 69 2.59 -5.89 19.76
CA ASN A 69 3.25 -4.64 19.41
C ASN A 69 4.31 -4.83 18.32
N TYR A 70 5.16 -5.86 18.44
CA TYR A 70 6.13 -6.21 17.39
C TYR A 70 5.45 -6.51 16.06
N ASN A 71 4.41 -7.33 16.06
CA ASN A 71 3.67 -7.70 14.86
C ASN A 71 3.03 -6.48 14.21
N SER A 72 2.50 -5.55 15.01
CA SER A 72 1.93 -4.30 14.52
C SER A 72 2.97 -3.42 13.84
N GLN A 73 4.10 -3.17 14.50
CA GLN A 73 5.19 -2.38 13.94
C GLN A 73 5.81 -3.04 12.70
N MET A 74 5.87 -4.39 12.68
CA MET A 74 6.41 -5.12 11.54
C MET A 74 5.52 -4.97 10.31
N ARG A 75 4.20 -4.97 10.47
CA ARG A 75 3.28 -4.67 9.36
C ARG A 75 3.54 -3.27 8.79
N ILE A 76 3.63 -2.26 9.66
CA ILE A 76 3.92 -0.88 9.23
C ILE A 76 5.24 -0.80 8.45
N TYR A 77 6.29 -1.45 8.95
CA TYR A 77 7.58 -1.53 8.25
C TYR A 77 7.45 -2.18 6.86
N MET A 78 6.83 -3.36 6.80
CA MET A 78 6.68 -4.12 5.56
C MET A 78 5.81 -3.40 4.53
N ASP A 79 4.76 -2.72 4.96
CA ASP A 79 3.88 -1.95 4.08
C ASP A 79 4.63 -0.76 3.48
N CYS A 80 5.36 0.01 4.30
CA CYS A 80 6.20 1.10 3.79
C CYS A 80 7.25 0.61 2.78
N MET A 81 7.92 -0.50 3.07
CA MET A 81 8.91 -1.07 2.16
C MET A 81 8.29 -1.54 0.85
N ARG A 82 7.06 -2.09 0.89
CA ARG A 82 6.32 -2.49 -0.31
C ARG A 82 5.99 -1.28 -1.17
N ASP A 83 5.47 -0.21 -0.57
CA ASP A 83 5.13 1.03 -1.29
C ASP A 83 6.35 1.63 -1.99
N TYR A 84 7.50 1.66 -1.30
CA TYR A 84 8.76 2.12 -1.88
C TYR A 84 9.21 1.23 -3.07
N ILE A 85 9.09 -0.09 -2.95
CA ILE A 85 9.45 -1.02 -4.03
C ILE A 85 8.51 -0.86 -5.23
N ASP A 86 7.21 -0.68 -4.99
CA ASP A 86 6.22 -0.57 -6.06
C ASP A 86 6.34 0.76 -6.80
N ALA A 87 6.64 1.85 -6.08
CA ALA A 87 7.09 3.11 -6.68
C ALA A 87 8.32 2.93 -7.59
N ALA A 88 9.35 2.21 -7.12
CA ALA A 88 10.55 1.91 -7.92
C ALA A 88 10.26 1.11 -9.18
N LYS A 89 9.39 0.09 -9.10
CA LYS A 89 8.96 -0.67 -10.28
C LYS A 89 8.21 0.21 -11.27
N ASN A 90 7.33 1.08 -10.79
CA ASN A 90 6.57 2.00 -11.64
C ASN A 90 7.52 2.95 -12.40
N ASP A 91 8.53 3.48 -11.71
CA ASP A 91 9.52 4.36 -12.31
C ASP A 91 10.39 3.65 -13.34
N ILE A 92 10.83 2.42 -13.07
CA ILE A 92 11.52 1.56 -14.05
C ILE A 92 10.64 1.34 -15.29
N LYS A 93 9.33 1.10 -15.10
CA LYS A 93 8.38 0.94 -16.21
C LYS A 93 8.31 2.20 -17.06
N LYS A 94 8.19 3.39 -16.45
CA LYS A 94 8.17 4.67 -17.17
C LYS A 94 9.45 4.88 -17.98
N ILE A 95 10.61 4.60 -17.39
CA ILE A 95 11.90 4.67 -18.09
C ILE A 95 11.91 3.76 -19.32
N ARG A 96 11.49 2.49 -19.16
CA ARG A 96 11.43 1.53 -20.28
C ARG A 96 10.50 1.98 -21.39
N VAL A 97 9.32 2.50 -21.06
CA VAL A 97 8.39 3.07 -22.05
C VAL A 97 9.06 4.20 -22.81
N LYS A 98 9.70 5.14 -22.10
CA LYS A 98 10.36 6.28 -22.75
C LYS A 98 11.50 5.87 -23.67
N ILE A 99 12.27 4.84 -23.29
CA ILE A 99 13.32 4.26 -24.17
C ILE A 99 12.69 3.71 -25.45
N THR A 100 11.62 2.92 -25.35
CA THR A 100 10.93 2.36 -26.50
C THR A 100 10.38 3.47 -27.41
N ASP A 101 9.76 4.50 -26.84
CA ASP A 101 9.24 5.64 -27.59
C ASP A 101 10.35 6.33 -28.39
N THR A 102 11.51 6.55 -27.78
CA THR A 102 12.68 7.15 -28.45
C THR A 102 13.24 6.26 -29.56
N ILE A 103 13.29 4.93 -29.37
CA ILE A 103 13.70 3.99 -30.44
C ILE A 103 12.74 4.08 -31.62
N ASN A 104 11.43 4.13 -31.36
CA ASN A 104 10.41 4.24 -32.40
C ASN A 104 10.51 5.57 -33.15
N GLU A 105 10.74 6.67 -32.44
CA GLU A 105 10.97 7.99 -33.05
C GLU A 105 12.16 7.96 -34.01
N VAL A 106 13.30 7.39 -33.59
CA VAL A 106 14.49 7.24 -34.44
C VAL A 106 14.22 6.35 -35.66
N ASN A 107 13.53 5.23 -35.50
CA ASN A 107 13.21 4.31 -36.61
C ASN A 107 12.16 4.85 -37.58
N SER A 108 11.44 5.91 -37.21
CA SER A 108 10.45 6.57 -38.06
C SER A 108 11.02 7.69 -38.92
N GLN A 109 12.31 8.02 -38.74
CA GLN A 109 13.07 8.92 -39.62
C GLN A 109 13.67 8.16 -40.80
#